data_AF-X1BSH2-F1
#
_entry.id   AF-X1BSH2-F1
#
_cell.length_a   1.000
_cell.length_b   1.000
_cell.length_c   1.000
_cell.angle_alpha   90.00
_cell.angle_beta   90.00
_cell.angle_gamma   90.00
#
_symmetry.space_group_name_H-M   'P 1'
#
loop_
_entity.id
_entity.type
_entity.pdbx_description
1 polymer ?
#
loop_
_entity_poly.entity_id
_entity_poly.type
_entity_poly.pdbx_seq_one_letter_code
_entity_poly.pdbx_strand_id
1 'polypeptide(L)' 'GVAVMAFRDHAAQLSSLKDGDTLKAICAEREYNGRKSYTILHVVTK' A
#
# COMPACT_ATOMS: atom_id res chain seq x y z
N GLY A 1 4.44 -1.56 12.76
CA GLY A 1 3.76 -1.70 11.47
C GLY A 1 3.45 -0.31 10.93
N VAL A 2 3.56 -0.13 9.62
CA VAL A 2 3.26 1.14 8.94
C VAL A 2 1.91 0.99 8.26
N ALA A 3 1.01 1.97 8.41
CA ALA A 3 -0.29 1.93 7.76
C ALA A 3 -0.12 2.20 6.26
N VAL A 4 -0.52 1.24 5.43
CA VAL A 4 -0.54 1.37 3.98
C VAL A 4 -1.99 1.31 3.50
N MET A 5 -2.42 2.32 2.75
CA MET A 5 -3.78 2.41 2.20
C MET A 5 -3.77 2.20 0.70
N ALA A 6 -4.71 1.42 0.20
CA ALA A 6 -4.96 1.22 -1.22
C ALA A 6 -6.41 1.57 -1.55
N PHE A 7 -6.65 2.21 -2.69
CA PHE A 7 -7.99 2.58 -3.13
C PHE A 7 -8.57 1.57 -4.13
N ARG A 8 -9.85 1.24 -3.95
CA ARG A 8 -10.75 0.43 -4.81
C ARG A 8 -10.05 -0.61 -5.70
N ASP A 9 -9.66 -0.25 -6.91
CA ASP A 9 -9.15 -1.17 -7.93
C ASP A 9 -7.84 -1.86 -7.50
N HIS A 10 -7.02 -1.18 -6.70
CA HIS A 10 -5.82 -1.77 -6.10
C HIS A 10 -6.13 -2.63 -4.88
N ALA A 11 -7.19 -2.33 -4.13
CA ALA A 11 -7.55 -3.11 -2.95
C ALA A 11 -7.94 -4.55 -3.32
N ALA A 12 -8.63 -4.75 -4.45
CA ALA A 12 -8.96 -6.09 -4.95
C ALA A 12 -7.69 -6.91 -5.29
N GLN A 13 -6.72 -6.31 -5.99
CA GLN A 13 -5.44 -6.94 -6.32
C GLN A 13 -4.58 -7.24 -5.10
N LEU A 14 -4.66 -6.39 -4.08
CA LEU A 14 -3.86 -6.54 -2.86
C LEU A 14 -4.54 -7.44 -1.83
N SER A 15 -5.85 -7.64 -1.92
CA SER A 15 -6.60 -8.53 -1.01
C SER A 15 -6.20 -10.00 -1.12
N SER A 16 -5.59 -10.40 -2.25
CA SER A 16 -5.07 -11.76 -2.44
C SER A 16 -3.68 -11.99 -1.83
N LEU A 17 -2.99 -10.92 -1.41
CA LEU A 17 -1.69 -11.05 -0.75
C LEU A 17 -1.87 -11.59 0.67
N LYS A 18 -1.02 -12.54 1.04
CA LYS A 18 -0.98 -13.12 2.38
C LYS A 18 0.23 -12.62 3.15
N ASP A 19 0.24 -12.85 4.45
CA ASP A 19 1.41 -12.59 5.27
C ASP A 19 2.63 -13.31 4.71
N GLY A 20 3.69 -12.55 4.45
CA GLY A 20 4.94 -13.03 3.84
C GLY A 20 5.10 -12.71 2.35
N ASP A 21 4.02 -12.31 1.66
CA ASP A 21 4.11 -11.89 0.26
C ASP A 21 4.77 -10.50 0.12
N THR A 22 5.44 -10.29 -1.01
CA THR A 22 6.14 -9.03 -1.29
C THR A 22 5.46 -8.29 -2.44
N LEU A 23 5.27 -6.98 -2.26
CA LEU A 23 4.66 -6.07 -3.22
C LEU A 23 5.66 -4.96 -3.56
N LYS A 24 5.71 -4.56 -4.83
CA LYS A 24 6.35 -3.31 -5.25
C LYS A 24 5.28 -2.29 -5.66
N ALA A 25 5.31 -1.11 -5.04
CA ALA A 25 4.35 -0.06 -5.30
C ALA A 25 5.00 1.32 -5.25
N ILE A 26 4.42 2.26 -6.01
CA ILE A 26 4.69 3.68 -5.90
C ILE A 26 3.68 4.25 -4.91
N CYS A 27 4.18 4.87 -3.85
CA CYS A 27 3.37 5.36 -2.75
C CYS A 27 3.61 6.85 -2.49
N ALA A 28 2.57 7.57 -2.08
CA ALA A 28 2.69 8.88 -1.47
C ALA A 28 2.86 8.72 0.05
N GLU A 29 3.94 9.29 0.60
CA GLU A 29 4.14 9.39 2.05
C GLU A 29 3.30 10.54 2.61
N ARG A 30 2.60 10.28 3.73
CA ARG A 30 1.89 11.28 4.51
C ARG A 30 2.12 11.02 5.99
N GLU A 31 2.31 12.07 6.77
CA GLU A 31 2.39 11.96 8.21
C GLU A 31 1.12 12.52 8.83
N TYR A 32 0.50 11.73 9.72
CA TYR A 32 -0.65 12.17 10.50
C TYR A 32 -0.44 11.82 11.97
N ASN A 33 -0.48 12.84 12.82
CA ASN A 33 -0.27 12.70 14.27
C ASN A 33 1.06 11.99 14.63
N GLY A 34 2.15 12.36 13.95
CA GLY A 34 3.48 11.76 14.12
C GLY A 34 3.61 10.32 13.61
N ARG A 35 2.58 9.78 12.93
CA ARG A 35 2.61 8.45 12.32
C ARG A 35 2.70 8.58 10.81
N LYS A 36 3.73 7.97 10.24
CA LYS A 36 3.86 7.82 8.79
C LYS A 36 2.83 6.84 8.27
N SER A 37 2.18 7.26 7.19
CA SER A 37 1.20 6.50 6.43
C SER A 37 1.57 6.58 4.96
N TYR A 38 1.36 5.49 4.23
CA TYR A 38 1.65 5.44 2.81
C TYR A 38 0.37 5.16 2.04
N THR A 39 0.11 5.95 1.02
CA THR A 39 -1.01 5.73 0.11
C THR A 39 -0.47 5.17 -1.19
N ILE A 40 -0.92 3.99 -1.59
CA ILE A 40 -0.53 3.38 -2.87
C ILE A 40 -1.16 4.17 -4.00
N LEU A 41 -0.32 4.71 -4.88
CA LEU A 41 -0.71 5.40 -6.11
C LEU A 41 -0.71 4.45 -7.30
N HIS A 42 0.25 3.52 -7.32
CA HIS A 42 0.39 2.57 -8.41
C HIS A 42 1.08 1.30 -7.91
N VAL A 43 0.59 0.14 -8.32
CA VAL A 43 1.24 -1.15 -8.06
C VAL A 43 2.10 -1.49 -9.26
N VAL A 44 3.41 -1.71 -9.04
CA VAL A 44 4.35 -2.08 -10.10
C VAL A 44 4.28 -3.60 -10.25
N THR A 45 3.37 -4.07 -11.10
CA THR A 45 3.38 -5.46 -11.57
C THR A 45 4.48 -5.63 -12.62
N LYS A 46 5.21 -6.74 -12.52
CA LYS A 46 6.29 -7.09 -13.46
C LYS A 46 5.73 -7.72 -14.73
#